data_AF-A0A5K1D5Q4-F1
#
_entry.id   AF-A0A5K1D5Q4-F1
#
_cell.length_a   1.000
_cell.length_b   1.000
_cell.length_c   1.000
_cell.angle_alpha   90.00
_cell.angle_beta   90.00
_cell.angle_gamma   90.00
#
_symmetry.space_group_name_H-M   'P 1'
#
loop_
_entity.id
_entity.type
_entity.pdbx_description
1 polymer ?
#
loop_
_entity_poly.entity_id
_entity_poly.type
_entity_poly.pdbx_seq_one_letter_code
_entity_poly.pdbx_strand_id
1 'polypeptide(L)' 'KVREKFPLQMAEIQGAVIAADINDDGKVELVTTDTHGNVAAWSAKGDELWEVHLKSLIPQA' A
#
# COMPACT_ATOMS: atom_id res chain seq x y z
N LYS A 1 10.05 2.25 -21.29
CA LYS A 1 11.04 2.28 -20.18
C LYS A 1 10.30 1.87 -18.92
N VAL A 2 10.72 0.80 -18.24
CA VAL A 2 10.08 0.35 -16.99
C VAL A 2 10.40 1.37 -15.89
N ARG A 3 9.43 1.68 -15.03
CA ARG A 3 9.60 2.62 -13.91
C ARG A 3 10.58 2.03 -12.89
N GLU A 4 11.34 2.88 -12.20
CA GLU A 4 12.11 2.42 -11.03
C GLU A 4 11.19 1.73 -10.00
N LYS A 5 11.72 0.71 -9.33
CA LYS A 5 11.01 -0.13 -8.35
C LYS A 5 9.77 -0.87 -8.89
N PHE A 6 9.67 -1.08 -10.21
CA PHE A 6 8.65 -1.96 -10.77
C PHE A 6 9.21 -3.37 -11.03
N PRO A 7 8.47 -4.44 -10.67
CA PRO A 7 7.19 -4.43 -9.96
C PRO A 7 7.35 -4.07 -8.47
N LEU A 8 6.31 -3.43 -7.90
CA LEU A 8 6.20 -3.29 -6.45
C LEU A 8 5.76 -4.63 -5.87
N GLN A 9 6.44 -5.10 -4.84
CA GLN A 9 6.21 -6.42 -4.26
C GLN A 9 5.39 -6.30 -2.98
N MET A 10 4.25 -6.99 -2.94
CA MET A 10 3.41 -7.23 -1.77
C MET A 10 2.90 -8.66 -1.82
N ALA A 11 2.21 -9.10 -0.77
CA ALA A 11 1.44 -10.33 -0.84
C ALA A 11 0.22 -10.18 -1.77
N GLU A 12 -0.62 -11.21 -1.85
CA GLU A 12 -1.81 -11.20 -2.69
C GLU A 12 -2.74 -10.03 -2.33
N ILE A 13 -2.99 -9.17 -3.32
CA ILE A 13 -3.93 -8.05 -3.21
C ILE A 13 -5.25 -8.52 -3.82
N GLN A 14 -6.28 -8.67 -2.99
CA GLN A 14 -7.65 -8.93 -3.43
C GLN A 14 -8.55 -7.68 -3.34
N GLY A 15 -8.12 -6.67 -2.58
CA GLY A 15 -8.82 -5.40 -2.42
C GLY A 15 -8.60 -4.43 -3.58
N ALA A 16 -9.48 -3.44 -3.70
CA ALA A 16 -9.27 -2.33 -4.63
C ALA A 16 -8.05 -1.50 -4.22
N VAL A 17 -7.27 -1.07 -5.21
CA VAL A 17 -6.20 -0.09 -5.02
C VAL A 17 -6.81 1.31 -5.09
N ILE A 18 -6.50 2.15 -4.10
CA ILE A 18 -6.97 3.53 -4.05
C ILE A 18 -5.84 4.46 -4.49
N ALA A 19 -6.18 5.47 -5.29
CA ALA A 19 -5.26 6.50 -5.73
C ALA A 19 -5.76 7.87 -5.23
N ALA A 20 -5.02 8.49 -4.32
CA ALA A 20 -5.34 9.79 -3.73
C ALA A 20 -4.06 10.51 -3.27
N ASP A 21 -4.10 11.83 -3.22
CA ASP A 21 -3.10 12.63 -2.52
C ASP A 21 -3.42 12.57 -1.02
N ILE A 22 -2.64 11.77 -0.28
CA ILE A 22 -2.90 11.50 1.14
C ILE A 22 -1.98 12.31 2.06
N ASN A 23 -0.98 12.99 1.50
CA ASN A 23 0.01 13.77 2.24
C ASN A 23 0.00 15.27 1.89
N ASP A 24 -0.90 15.70 0.98
CA ASP A 24 -1.11 17.08 0.54
C ASP A 24 0.11 17.70 -0.17
N ASP A 25 0.90 16.88 -0.89
CA ASP A 25 2.06 17.35 -1.66
C ASP A 25 1.76 17.67 -3.13
N GLY A 26 0.50 17.48 -3.55
CA GLY A 26 0.02 17.70 -4.92
C GLY A 26 0.31 16.53 -5.88
N LYS A 27 0.81 15.40 -5.38
CA LYS A 27 1.00 14.16 -6.15
C LYS A 27 0.09 13.07 -5.59
N VAL A 28 -0.19 12.09 -6.45
CA VAL A 28 -1.06 10.97 -6.09
C VAL A 28 -0.23 9.82 -5.54
N GLU A 29 -0.63 9.33 -4.38
CA GLU A 29 -0.17 8.07 -3.80
C GLU A 29 -1.08 6.91 -4.16
N LEU A 30 -0.56 5.69 -4.02
CA LEU A 30 -1.33 4.46 -4.09
C LEU A 30 -1.44 3.85 -2.69
N VAL A 31 -2.66 3.52 -2.27
CA VAL A 31 -2.91 2.77 -1.04
C VAL A 31 -3.42 1.38 -1.40
N THR A 32 -2.75 0.36 -0.87
CA THR A 32 -3.02 -1.04 -1.14
C THR A 32 -3.29 -1.80 0.15
N THR A 33 -4.09 -2.85 0.04
CA THR A 33 -4.34 -3.79 1.14
C THR A 33 -4.12 -5.21 0.65
N ASP A 34 -3.41 -6.02 1.43
CA ASP A 34 -3.20 -7.42 1.10
C ASP A 34 -4.00 -8.38 2.00
N THR A 35 -4.05 -9.64 1.58
CA THR A 35 -4.80 -10.70 2.29
C THR A 35 -4.20 -11.10 3.64
N HIS A 36 -2.98 -10.67 3.96
CA HIS A 36 -2.34 -10.90 5.26
C HIS A 36 -2.63 -9.77 6.26
N GLY A 37 -3.42 -8.76 5.87
CA GLY A 37 -3.78 -7.64 6.73
C GLY A 37 -2.77 -6.50 6.70
N ASN A 38 -1.87 -6.44 5.71
CA ASN A 38 -1.02 -5.27 5.52
C ASN A 38 -1.79 -4.18 4.76
N VAL A 39 -1.60 -2.94 5.20
CA VAL A 39 -1.98 -1.73 4.49
C VAL A 39 -0.71 -0.94 4.20
N ALA A 40 -0.44 -0.64 2.94
CA ALA A 40 0.75 0.12 2.55
C ALA A 40 0.37 1.31 1.67
N ALA A 41 1.13 2.40 1.80
CA ALA A 41 1.05 3.55 0.92
C ALA A 41 2.35 3.73 0.14
N TRP A 42 2.21 4.02 -1.14
CA TRP A 42 3.31 4.16 -2.09
C TRP A 42 3.25 5.51 -2.78
N SER A 43 4.40 6.14 -2.96
CA SER A 43 4.53 7.30 -3.83
C SER A 43 4.27 6.91 -5.29
N ALA A 44 3.97 7.89 -6.15
CA ALA A 44 3.87 7.67 -7.60
C ALA A 44 5.13 7.04 -8.24
N LYS A 45 6.28 7.17 -7.56
CA LYS A 45 7.57 6.58 -7.99
C LYS A 45 7.74 5.13 -7.51
N GLY A 46 6.90 4.66 -6.60
CA GLY A 46 7.02 3.33 -5.99
C GLY A 46 7.88 3.29 -4.73
N ASP A 47 8.08 4.43 -4.08
CA ASP A 47 8.68 4.47 -2.74
C ASP A 47 7.60 4.17 -1.71
N GLU A 48 7.87 3.25 -0.79
CA GLU A 48 7.00 3.04 0.36
C GLU A 48 7.04 4.28 1.25
N LEU A 49 5.86 4.83 1.55
CA LEU A 49 5.71 5.95 2.48
C LEU A 49 5.50 5.42 3.90
N TRP A 50 4.66 4.40 4.04
CA TRP A 50 4.42 3.68 5.29
C TRP A 50 3.75 2.32 5.00
N GLU A 51 3.89 1.41 5.95
CA GLU A 51 3.18 0.14 6.02
C GLU A 51 2.65 -0.09 7.45
N VAL A 52 1.42 -0.59 7.56
CA VAL A 52 0.80 -0.97 8.82
C VAL A 52 0.23 -2.38 8.70
N HIS A 53 0.62 -3.24 9.63
CA HIS A 53 0.03 -4.57 9.78
C HIS A 53 -1.15 -4.51 10.75
N LEU A 54 -2.37 -4.70 10.23
CA LEU A 54 -3.59 -4.74 11.02
C LEU A 54 -3.66 -6.07 11.78
N LYS A 55 -3.28 -6.06 13.06
CA LYS A 55 -3.58 -7.19 13.95
C LYS A 55 -5.08 -7.22 14.21
N SER A 56 -5.68 -8.41 14.09
CA SER A 56 -7.05 -8.64 14.53
C SER A 56 -7.21 -8.14 15.98
N LEU A 57 -8.17 -7.24 16.21
CA LEU A 57 -8.55 -6.82 17.56
C LEU A 57 -9.31 -7.93 18.32
N ILE A 58 -9.65 -9.01 17.62
CA ILE A 58 -10.18 -10.24 18.21
C ILE A 58 -8.98 -11.16 18.45
N PRO A 59 -8.65 -11.50 19.71
CA PRO A 59 -7.63 -12.50 19.99
C PRO A 59 -8.03 -13.82 19.30
N GLN A 60 -7.15 -14.37 18.47
CA GLN A 60 -7.26 -15.78 18.11
C GLN A 60 -6.91 -16.58 19.36
N ALA A 61 -7.91 -17.31 19.89
CA ALA A 61 -7.77 -18.22 21.03
C ALA A 61 -6.96 -19.47 20.66
#